data_AF-A0A2N8L3W0-F1
#
_entry.id   AF-A0A2N8L3W0-F1
#
_cell.length_a   1.000
_cell.length_b   1.000
_cell.length_c   1.000
_cell.angle_alpha   90.00
_cell.angle_beta   90.00
_cell.angle_gamma   90.00
#
_symmetry.space_group_name_H-M   'P 1'
#
loop_
_entity.id
_entity.type
_entity.pdbx_description
1 polymer ?
#
loop_
_entity_poly.entity_id
_entity_poly.type
_entity_poly.pdbx_seq_one_letter_code
_entity_poly.pdbx_strand_id
1 'polypeptide(L)'
;MGASFSSPAPAPASAKRSWRASLWPAASLWPICRWPVRPWAALPSMPRPYARARLGHERKSLFLRGGRARLGATMPPARPRAPRGAWPASIEGEKSMSTMKSNKPVPKSRAPREGEAAAPAVSPAAPAAEPTQAGRITVSDIAARAGVSVMTVSRALSGKGYVAEATRERVLAMAQAMGYVANLGAKALKGGRTHVLGLLVTDFESPVVAAIINAISRVVKQAGMDLIIYDIAPNEGGQARPEVVPLLSSLCDGLLLILPGQHAEQLEHFQRTELPVVLVNYWRAPTPLPVVRADNYEGAYALTRHLLDLGHRRIAFVRGTAYSGQSQERERGFAAALAQAGLAPAPELVVEGNFGQRSGFEQGLQLLDLAEPPTAVFCANDLMALGLLDAARARGLQVPKDLSLVGFDDIPAAAHTHPALTTVQQDYEQLGGSAVRLLLQQIEAGVQRGIRVELQSSLVIRESTAVPPAAKAARGASSSSVSSSTAATRKVASAPAQPERKKR
;
A
#
# COMPACT_ATOMS: atom_id res chain seq x y z
N MET A 1 -15.34 -61.04 23.50
CA MET A 1 -15.11 -60.35 24.78
C MET A 1 -13.81 -59.56 24.60
N GLY A 2 -13.78 -58.28 24.20
CA GLY A 2 -14.62 -57.15 24.60
C GLY A 2 -13.75 -56.22 25.48
N ALA A 3 -12.74 -55.57 24.92
CA ALA A 3 -11.93 -54.55 25.60
C ALA A 3 -12.27 -53.19 24.99
N SER A 4 -13.08 -52.44 25.72
CA SER A 4 -13.60 -51.13 25.37
C SER A 4 -12.69 -50.00 25.84
N PHE A 5 -12.51 -49.04 24.95
CA PHE A 5 -11.96 -47.72 25.18
C PHE A 5 -12.68 -47.00 26.33
N SER A 6 -11.91 -46.33 27.19
CA SER A 6 -12.41 -45.30 28.10
C SER A 6 -11.63 -43.99 27.87
N SER A 7 -12.37 -42.97 27.41
CA SER A 7 -11.91 -41.59 27.28
C SER A 7 -11.79 -40.93 28.66
N PRO A 8 -10.80 -40.05 28.90
CA PRO A 8 -10.84 -39.13 30.02
C PRO A 8 -11.61 -37.85 29.67
N ALA A 9 -12.46 -37.44 30.61
CA ALA A 9 -13.25 -36.20 30.63
C ALA A 9 -12.37 -34.93 30.75
N PRO A 10 -12.89 -33.73 30.43
CA PRO A 10 -12.08 -32.57 30.08
C PRO A 10 -11.56 -31.77 31.31
N ALA A 11 -10.38 -31.19 31.14
CA ALA A 11 -9.73 -30.27 32.07
C ALA A 11 -10.38 -28.86 32.06
N PRO A 12 -10.23 -28.07 33.15
CA PRO A 12 -11.11 -26.95 33.45
C PRO A 12 -10.73 -25.62 32.75
N ALA A 13 -11.71 -24.73 32.72
CA ALA A 13 -11.70 -23.38 32.16
C ALA A 13 -10.45 -22.55 32.56
N SER A 14 -9.75 -22.04 31.55
CA SER A 14 -8.65 -21.10 31.72
C SER A 14 -9.17 -19.67 31.88
N ALA A 15 -8.60 -19.00 32.88
CA ALA A 15 -9.00 -17.70 33.39
C ALA A 15 -8.87 -16.56 32.38
N LYS A 16 -9.88 -15.69 32.35
CA LYS A 16 -9.82 -14.34 31.76
C LYS A 16 -8.69 -13.55 32.41
N ARG A 17 -7.59 -13.31 31.68
CA ARG A 17 -6.60 -12.30 32.03
C ARG A 17 -6.97 -10.98 31.36
N SER A 18 -7.46 -10.04 32.17
CA SER A 18 -7.55 -8.63 31.82
C SER A 18 -6.14 -8.04 31.72
N TRP A 19 -5.74 -7.56 30.54
CA TRP A 19 -4.52 -6.76 30.42
C TRP A 19 -4.86 -5.31 30.77
N ARG A 20 -4.52 -4.91 32.00
CA ARG A 20 -4.48 -3.50 32.40
C ARG A 20 -3.28 -2.85 31.73
N ALA A 21 -3.50 -1.65 31.18
CA ALA A 21 -2.46 -0.78 30.66
C ALA A 21 -1.43 -0.48 31.77
N SER A 22 -0.19 -0.90 31.54
CA SER A 22 0.95 -0.52 32.35
C SER A 22 1.38 0.89 31.94
N LEU A 23 1.13 1.86 32.80
CA LEU A 23 1.70 3.20 32.71
C LEU A 23 3.23 3.09 32.74
N TRP A 24 3.89 3.68 31.73
CA TRP A 24 5.35 3.85 31.73
C TRP A 24 5.79 4.74 32.90
N PRO A 25 6.86 4.40 33.63
CA PRO A 25 7.50 5.32 34.55
C PRO A 25 8.35 6.34 33.76
N ALA A 26 8.21 7.59 34.16
CA ALA A 26 8.98 8.72 33.65
C ALA A 26 10.47 8.67 34.10
N ALA A 27 11.31 9.14 33.19
CA ALA A 27 12.62 9.79 33.38
C ALA A 27 13.86 8.96 33.79
N SER A 28 14.82 8.90 32.85
CA SER A 28 16.24 9.14 33.13
C SER A 28 16.99 9.65 31.89
N LEU A 29 16.99 10.99 31.76
CA LEU A 29 18.09 11.91 31.39
C LEU A 29 19.12 11.50 30.30
N TRP A 30 19.15 12.29 29.21
CA TRP A 30 20.31 13.03 28.66
C TRP A 30 19.82 14.12 27.66
N PRO A 31 20.62 15.16 27.33
CA PRO A 31 20.21 16.55 27.47
C PRO A 31 19.36 17.11 26.32
N ILE A 32 18.30 17.82 26.71
CA ILE A 32 17.48 18.67 25.84
C ILE A 32 18.31 19.92 25.50
N CYS A 33 18.79 20.02 24.27
CA CYS A 33 19.16 21.31 23.69
C CYS A 33 17.88 22.16 23.58
N ARG A 34 17.65 23.03 24.57
CA ARG A 34 16.66 24.11 24.49
C ARG A 34 17.08 25.07 23.38
N TRP A 35 16.35 25.07 22.27
CA TRP A 35 16.38 26.17 21.30
C TRP A 35 15.37 27.24 21.73
N PRO A 36 15.74 28.52 21.76
CA PRO A 36 14.83 29.59 22.19
C PRO A 36 13.71 29.79 21.16
N VAL A 37 12.48 29.55 21.59
CA VAL A 37 11.26 29.98 20.88
C VAL A 37 11.22 31.51 20.98
N ARG A 38 11.53 32.21 19.89
CA ARG A 38 11.20 33.64 19.77
C ARG A 38 9.69 33.76 19.56
N PRO A 39 8.97 34.59 20.35
CA PRO A 39 7.56 34.84 20.12
C PRO A 39 7.36 35.59 18.79
N TRP A 40 6.39 35.16 18.00
CA TRP A 40 5.94 35.86 16.80
C TRP A 40 5.47 37.27 17.17
N ALA A 41 6.28 38.27 16.83
CA ALA A 41 5.84 39.65 16.75
C ALA A 41 4.97 39.81 15.49
N ALA A 42 3.76 40.31 15.70
CA ALA A 42 2.83 40.71 14.67
C ALA A 42 3.38 41.86 13.83
N LEU A 43 3.34 41.73 12.51
CA LEU A 43 3.51 42.82 11.54
C LEU A 43 2.67 42.51 10.27
N PRO A 44 2.33 43.52 9.45
CA PRO A 44 0.93 43.92 9.23
C PRO A 44 0.34 43.47 7.89
N SER A 45 -0.99 43.54 7.83
CA SER A 45 -1.86 43.50 6.66
C SER A 45 -1.38 44.33 5.48
N MET A 46 -1.50 43.80 4.25
CA MET A 46 -1.67 44.54 2.96
C MET A 46 -1.77 43.53 1.77
N PRO A 47 -2.29 43.90 0.57
CA PRO A 47 -3.63 43.51 0.14
C PRO A 47 -3.66 42.60 -1.12
N ARG A 48 -4.82 42.00 -1.38
CA ARG A 48 -5.17 41.43 -2.70
C ARG A 48 -5.29 42.53 -3.75
N PRO A 49 -4.98 42.22 -5.02
CA PRO A 49 -5.94 42.56 -6.06
C PRO A 49 -6.21 41.42 -7.05
N TYR A 50 -7.50 41.26 -7.34
CA TYR A 50 -8.04 40.66 -8.55
C TYR A 50 -7.79 41.60 -9.74
N ALA A 51 -7.36 41.06 -10.88
CA ALA A 51 -7.57 41.70 -12.18
C ALA A 51 -7.98 40.66 -13.23
N ARG A 52 -9.13 40.92 -13.84
CA ARG A 52 -9.75 40.19 -14.96
C ARG A 52 -8.90 40.29 -16.22
N ALA A 53 -8.75 39.20 -16.96
CA ALA A 53 -8.53 39.25 -18.41
C ALA A 53 -9.68 38.51 -19.11
N ARG A 54 -10.46 39.26 -19.89
CA ARG A 54 -11.43 38.76 -20.87
C ARG A 54 -10.65 38.38 -22.12
N LEU A 55 -10.95 37.23 -22.71
CA LEU A 55 -10.82 37.03 -24.15
C LEU A 55 -12.13 36.43 -24.65
N GLY A 56 -12.82 37.22 -25.46
CA GLY A 56 -14.05 36.84 -26.13
C GLY A 56 -13.77 36.13 -27.45
N HIS A 57 -14.63 35.16 -27.73
CA HIS A 57 -15.16 34.72 -29.03
C HIS A 57 -14.31 34.89 -30.30
N GLU A 58 -14.08 33.76 -30.97
CA GLU A 58 -14.62 33.57 -32.32
C GLU A 58 -15.31 32.21 -32.47
N ARG A 59 -16.50 32.26 -33.08
CA ARG A 59 -17.31 31.12 -33.50
C ARG A 59 -16.94 30.77 -34.94
N LYS A 60 -16.76 29.49 -35.24
CA LYS A 60 -17.16 28.95 -36.55
C LYS A 60 -17.95 27.67 -36.36
N SER A 61 -19.23 27.80 -36.64
CA SER A 61 -20.20 26.73 -36.83
C SER A 61 -19.95 25.98 -38.13
N LEU A 62 -20.16 24.66 -38.12
CA LEU A 62 -20.65 23.93 -39.29
C LEU A 62 -21.64 22.85 -38.84
N PHE A 63 -22.88 23.06 -39.23
CA PHE A 63 -23.99 22.11 -39.22
C PHE A 63 -23.69 20.91 -40.11
N LEU A 64 -24.23 19.72 -39.78
CA LEU A 64 -25.17 18.99 -40.66
C LEU A 64 -25.78 17.73 -40.00
N ARG A 65 -27.11 17.79 -39.90
CA ARG A 65 -28.16 16.76 -40.06
C ARG A 65 -27.81 15.26 -40.00
N GLY A 66 -28.43 14.60 -39.02
CA GLY A 66 -29.45 13.54 -39.17
C GLY A 66 -29.34 12.47 -40.27
N GLY A 67 -29.29 11.21 -39.83
CA GLY A 67 -29.65 10.03 -40.63
C GLY A 67 -29.88 8.80 -39.74
N ARG A 68 -31.10 8.26 -39.72
CA ARG A 68 -31.43 6.95 -39.15
C ARG A 68 -31.06 5.84 -40.14
N ALA A 69 -30.52 4.72 -39.65
CA ALA A 69 -30.74 3.41 -40.25
C ALA A 69 -30.64 2.31 -39.18
N ARG A 70 -31.62 1.40 -39.17
CA ARG A 70 -31.62 0.12 -38.43
C ARG A 70 -31.01 -0.96 -39.32
N LEU A 71 -30.42 -1.97 -38.68
CA LEU A 71 -30.58 -3.43 -38.88
C LEU A 71 -29.24 -4.18 -38.86
N GLY A 72 -29.19 -5.18 -37.98
CA GLY A 72 -28.77 -6.53 -38.36
C GLY A 72 -27.31 -6.95 -38.14
N ALA A 73 -27.18 -8.14 -37.54
CA ALA A 73 -26.10 -9.11 -37.70
C ALA A 73 -24.85 -8.99 -36.80
N THR A 74 -24.87 -9.81 -35.73
CA THR A 74 -23.86 -10.83 -35.38
C THR A 74 -22.37 -10.49 -35.58
N MET A 75 -21.65 -10.34 -34.46
CA MET A 75 -20.18 -10.40 -34.40
C MET A 75 -19.67 -11.85 -34.46
N PRO A 76 -18.75 -12.21 -35.36
CA PRO A 76 -18.05 -13.49 -35.34
C PRO A 76 -16.81 -13.46 -34.39
N PRO A 77 -16.31 -14.64 -33.96
CA PRO A 77 -15.36 -14.77 -32.85
C PRO A 77 -13.90 -14.49 -33.22
N ALA A 78 -13.10 -14.36 -32.16
CA ALA A 78 -11.68 -14.07 -32.14
C ALA A 78 -10.81 -14.94 -33.07
N ARG A 79 -9.81 -14.32 -33.70
CA ARG A 79 -8.75 -15.01 -34.47
C ARG A 79 -7.78 -15.75 -33.54
N PRO A 80 -7.41 -17.01 -33.85
CA PRO A 80 -6.34 -17.71 -33.15
C PRO A 80 -4.95 -17.30 -33.67
N ARG A 81 -3.98 -17.19 -32.76
CA ARG A 81 -2.54 -17.08 -33.08
C ARG A 81 -2.00 -18.46 -33.46
N ALA A 82 -1.33 -18.54 -34.62
CA ALA A 82 -0.61 -19.72 -35.08
C ALA A 82 0.78 -19.86 -34.40
N PRO A 83 1.35 -21.08 -34.34
CA PRO A 83 2.48 -21.43 -33.48
C PRO A 83 3.84 -21.21 -34.16
N ARG A 84 4.90 -20.98 -33.37
CA ARG A 84 6.29 -21.09 -33.83
C ARG A 84 6.89 -22.42 -33.38
N GLY A 85 7.48 -23.11 -34.34
CA GLY A 85 7.98 -24.48 -34.24
C GLY A 85 9.22 -24.64 -33.37
N ALA A 86 9.35 -25.91 -32.96
CA ALA A 86 10.36 -26.52 -32.12
C ALA A 86 11.70 -26.77 -32.84
N TRP A 87 12.77 -26.90 -32.04
CA TRP A 87 13.93 -27.78 -32.31
C TRP A 87 14.31 -28.52 -31.01
N PRO A 88 14.88 -29.73 -31.09
CA PRO A 88 14.44 -30.86 -30.25
C PRO A 88 15.35 -31.18 -29.06
N ALA A 89 14.75 -31.91 -28.12
CA ALA A 89 15.42 -32.63 -27.04
C ALA A 89 15.90 -34.01 -27.50
N SER A 90 17.07 -34.43 -27.04
CA SER A 90 17.45 -35.84 -26.95
C SER A 90 18.53 -36.03 -25.89
N ILE A 91 18.15 -36.56 -24.73
CA ILE A 91 19.03 -37.31 -23.83
C ILE A 91 18.21 -38.51 -23.34
N GLU A 92 18.62 -39.71 -23.75
CA GLU A 92 18.63 -40.93 -22.93
C GLU A 92 19.32 -42.05 -23.72
N GLY A 93 20.16 -42.85 -23.04
CA GLY A 93 20.57 -44.16 -23.56
C GLY A 93 22.04 -44.56 -23.40
N GLU A 94 22.39 -44.98 -22.18
CA GLU A 94 23.15 -46.21 -21.86
C GLU A 94 24.61 -46.47 -22.33
N LYS A 95 25.38 -46.93 -21.32
CA LYS A 95 26.32 -48.07 -21.29
C LYS A 95 27.80 -47.90 -21.73
N SER A 96 28.64 -48.11 -20.69
CA SER A 96 29.69 -49.15 -20.61
C SER A 96 31.13 -48.79 -20.98
N MET A 97 31.97 -48.88 -19.93
CA MET A 97 33.34 -49.44 -19.86
C MET A 97 34.18 -49.52 -21.14
N SER A 98 35.42 -48.99 -21.08
CA SER A 98 36.62 -49.83 -20.96
C SER A 98 37.92 -49.03 -21.10
N THR A 99 38.82 -49.25 -20.12
CA THR A 99 40.30 -49.34 -20.20
C THR A 99 41.12 -48.13 -20.67
N MET A 100 41.92 -47.49 -19.82
CA MET A 100 43.20 -47.90 -19.18
C MET A 100 44.45 -47.49 -19.98
N LYS A 101 45.37 -46.84 -19.24
CA LYS A 101 46.84 -46.75 -19.42
C LYS A 101 47.32 -45.83 -20.57
N SER A 102 48.42 -45.08 -20.46
CA SER A 102 49.37 -44.76 -19.38
C SER A 102 50.42 -43.80 -19.97
N ASN A 103 51.02 -42.97 -19.11
CA ASN A 103 52.37 -42.38 -19.20
C ASN A 103 52.74 -41.38 -20.33
N LYS A 104 52.89 -40.10 -19.91
CA LYS A 104 54.11 -39.23 -19.88
C LYS A 104 55.34 -39.62 -20.75
N PRO A 105 56.32 -38.71 -21.03
CA PRO A 105 56.31 -37.23 -21.11
C PRO A 105 57.17 -36.62 -22.28
N VAL A 106 57.07 -35.28 -22.45
CA VAL A 106 57.99 -34.20 -22.98
C VAL A 106 59.47 -34.63 -23.20
N PRO A 107 60.31 -34.15 -24.19
CA PRO A 107 60.59 -32.71 -24.46
C PRO A 107 61.21 -32.19 -25.81
N LYS A 108 61.13 -30.85 -25.98
CA LYS A 108 62.09 -29.82 -26.49
C LYS A 108 62.93 -29.94 -27.78
N SER A 109 62.94 -28.78 -28.48
CA SER A 109 64.00 -28.15 -29.32
C SER A 109 64.20 -28.73 -30.73
N ARG A 110 64.57 -27.98 -31.79
CA ARG A 110 65.62 -26.94 -31.91
C ARG A 110 65.50 -26.26 -33.31
N ALA A 111 65.80 -24.97 -33.40
CA ALA A 111 66.06 -24.20 -34.64
C ALA A 111 67.46 -24.57 -35.25
N PRO A 112 68.09 -23.90 -36.26
CA PRO A 112 67.74 -22.69 -37.04
C PRO A 112 68.16 -22.74 -38.55
N ARG A 113 67.95 -21.64 -39.32
CA ARG A 113 68.92 -21.09 -40.31
C ARG A 113 68.52 -19.69 -40.83
N GLU A 114 69.54 -18.89 -41.11
CA GLU A 114 69.58 -17.43 -41.32
C GLU A 114 69.41 -16.98 -42.79
N GLY A 115 69.13 -15.67 -42.99
CA GLY A 115 69.28 -14.95 -44.26
C GLY A 115 68.58 -13.56 -44.33
N GLU A 116 69.26 -12.51 -43.83
CA GLU A 116 69.46 -11.13 -44.38
C GLU A 116 68.35 -10.45 -45.25
N ALA A 117 67.92 -9.18 -45.18
CA ALA A 117 68.11 -8.00 -44.32
C ALA A 117 67.07 -6.88 -44.73
N ALA A 118 66.85 -5.91 -43.83
CA ALA A 118 66.54 -4.46 -44.04
C ALA A 118 65.17 -3.86 -43.57
N ALA A 119 65.33 -2.77 -42.78
CA ALA A 119 64.45 -1.65 -42.41
C ALA A 119 63.58 -1.73 -41.11
N PRO A 120 63.45 -0.61 -40.36
CA PRO A 120 63.51 -0.62 -38.88
C PRO A 120 62.16 -0.67 -38.15
N ALA A 121 62.22 -1.22 -36.93
CA ALA A 121 61.10 -1.39 -36.02
C ALA A 121 60.65 -0.08 -35.37
N VAL A 122 59.36 0.24 -35.52
CA VAL A 122 58.62 1.14 -34.62
C VAL A 122 57.90 0.25 -33.60
N SER A 123 58.23 0.41 -32.32
CA SER A 123 57.54 -0.28 -31.22
C SER A 123 56.05 0.12 -31.18
N PRO A 124 55.12 -0.83 -30.98
CA PRO A 124 53.71 -0.53 -30.82
C PRO A 124 53.48 0.23 -29.50
N ALA A 125 52.72 1.31 -29.62
CA ALA A 125 52.26 2.14 -28.51
C ALA A 125 51.54 1.31 -27.44
N ALA A 126 51.81 1.65 -26.18
CA ALA A 126 51.09 1.14 -25.02
C ALA A 126 49.56 1.38 -25.16
N PRO A 127 48.71 0.48 -24.62
CA PRO A 127 47.26 0.61 -24.72
C PRO A 127 46.79 1.89 -24.01
N ALA A 128 45.84 2.56 -24.67
CA ALA A 128 45.23 3.81 -24.24
C ALA A 128 44.71 3.73 -22.79
N ALA A 129 45.11 4.73 -22.00
CA ALA A 129 44.57 4.96 -20.67
C ALA A 129 43.05 5.20 -20.74
N GLU A 130 42.33 4.60 -19.79
CA GLU A 130 40.89 4.76 -19.59
C GLU A 130 40.47 6.24 -19.46
N PRO A 131 39.22 6.59 -19.85
CA PRO A 131 38.72 7.95 -19.74
C PRO A 131 38.65 8.38 -18.27
N THR A 132 39.37 9.45 -17.95
CA THR A 132 39.41 10.11 -16.65
C THR A 132 38.03 10.66 -16.25
N GLN A 133 37.67 10.52 -14.97
CA GLN A 133 36.49 11.11 -14.32
C GLN A 133 36.55 12.66 -14.30
N ALA A 134 36.51 13.30 -15.47
CA ALA A 134 36.43 14.75 -15.57
C ALA A 134 34.99 15.21 -15.31
N GLY A 135 34.71 15.72 -14.11
CA GLY A 135 33.48 16.49 -13.87
C GLY A 135 32.99 16.63 -12.42
N ARG A 136 33.48 15.83 -11.46
CA ARG A 136 33.06 15.97 -10.05
C ARG A 136 34.18 16.54 -9.20
N ILE A 137 33.92 17.68 -8.57
CA ILE A 137 34.81 18.25 -7.55
C ILE A 137 34.99 17.26 -6.42
N THR A 138 36.24 16.96 -6.09
CA THR A 138 36.63 16.00 -5.05
C THR A 138 37.13 16.70 -3.78
N VAL A 139 37.29 15.94 -2.69
CA VAL A 139 37.92 16.43 -1.45
C VAL A 139 39.37 16.89 -1.71
N SER A 140 40.05 16.24 -2.66
CA SER A 140 41.41 16.61 -3.07
C SER A 140 41.46 17.98 -3.75
N ASP A 141 40.47 18.29 -4.59
CA ASP A 141 40.38 19.59 -5.27
C ASP A 141 40.14 20.73 -4.27
N ILE A 142 39.28 20.49 -3.26
CA ILE A 142 39.07 21.45 -2.17
C ILE A 142 40.36 21.60 -1.35
N ALA A 143 41.05 20.51 -1.04
CA ALA A 143 42.30 20.55 -0.26
C ALA A 143 43.38 21.37 -0.96
N ALA A 144 43.56 21.13 -2.27
CA ALA A 144 44.49 21.88 -3.10
C ALA A 144 44.15 23.38 -3.14
N ARG A 145 42.88 23.72 -3.30
CA ARG A 145 42.44 25.13 -3.35
C ARG A 145 42.45 25.82 -2.00
N ALA A 146 42.26 25.07 -0.92
CA ALA A 146 42.23 25.57 0.44
C ALA A 146 43.61 25.69 1.11
N GLY A 147 44.65 25.12 0.49
CA GLY A 147 46.00 25.07 1.07
C GLY A 147 46.07 24.25 2.36
N VAL A 148 45.23 23.23 2.51
CA VAL A 148 45.23 22.34 3.68
C VAL A 148 45.28 20.87 3.25
N SER A 149 45.59 19.97 4.17
CA SER A 149 45.61 18.54 3.86
C SER A 149 44.20 17.98 3.58
N VAL A 150 44.11 16.94 2.75
CA VAL A 150 42.87 16.18 2.48
C VAL A 150 42.21 15.71 3.79
N MET A 151 43.01 15.32 4.78
CA MET A 151 42.53 14.95 6.11
C MET A 151 41.87 16.13 6.85
N THR A 152 42.43 17.34 6.72
CA THR A 152 41.86 18.56 7.32
C THR A 152 40.53 18.93 6.68
N VAL A 153 40.44 18.84 5.34
CA VAL A 153 39.16 19.01 4.63
C VAL A 153 38.15 17.96 5.06
N SER A 154 38.55 16.68 5.12
CA SER A 154 37.67 15.59 5.56
C SER A 154 37.13 15.80 6.98
N ARG A 155 37.96 16.30 7.92
CA ARG A 155 37.54 16.62 9.30
C ARG A 155 36.65 17.86 9.37
N ALA A 156 36.97 18.90 8.60
CA ALA A 156 36.15 20.10 8.50
C ALA A 156 34.75 19.79 7.95
N LEU A 157 34.65 18.99 6.88
CA LEU A 157 33.38 18.58 6.25
C LEU A 157 32.58 17.58 7.08
N SER A 158 33.23 16.70 7.84
CA SER A 158 32.54 15.70 8.68
C SER A 158 32.21 16.18 10.09
N GLY A 159 32.77 17.32 10.51
CA GLY A 159 32.64 17.83 11.89
C GLY A 159 33.40 17.01 12.94
N LYS A 160 34.13 15.95 12.55
CA LYS A 160 34.85 15.06 13.48
C LYS A 160 36.31 15.46 13.63
N GLY A 161 36.81 15.49 14.87
CA GLY A 161 38.19 15.83 15.21
C GLY A 161 38.44 17.34 15.31
N TYR A 162 39.66 17.72 15.71
CA TYR A 162 40.04 19.12 15.89
C TYR A 162 40.45 19.78 14.57
N VAL A 163 39.76 20.86 14.21
CA VAL A 163 40.10 21.80 13.15
C VAL A 163 39.79 23.18 13.69
N ALA A 164 40.72 24.13 13.60
CA ALA A 164 40.49 25.51 14.03
C ALA A 164 39.27 26.11 13.30
N GLU A 165 38.42 26.85 14.02
CA GLU A 165 37.13 27.29 13.49
C GLU A 165 37.26 28.12 12.21
N ALA A 166 38.22 29.04 12.18
CA ALA A 166 38.55 29.82 10.98
C ALA A 166 38.95 28.96 9.76
N THR A 167 39.55 27.78 9.99
CA THR A 167 39.88 26.82 8.92
C THR A 167 38.67 26.00 8.51
N ARG A 168 37.80 25.64 9.44
CA ARG A 168 36.54 24.95 9.15
C ARG A 168 35.63 25.82 8.28
N GLU A 169 35.40 27.07 8.68
CA GLU A 169 34.57 28.03 7.92
C GLU A 169 35.09 28.22 6.50
N ARG A 170 36.40 28.41 6.33
CA ARG A 170 37.03 28.58 5.02
C ARG A 170 36.84 27.36 4.12
N VAL A 171 37.01 26.16 4.67
CA VAL A 171 36.80 24.91 3.93
C VAL A 171 35.34 24.74 3.53
N LEU A 172 34.39 25.01 4.43
CA LEU A 172 32.95 24.90 4.15
C LEU A 172 32.50 25.89 3.08
N ALA A 173 32.90 27.16 3.19
CA ALA A 173 32.58 28.20 2.21
C ALA A 173 33.10 27.84 0.81
N MET A 174 34.30 27.26 0.73
CA MET A 174 34.92 26.88 -0.54
C MET A 174 34.33 25.59 -1.12
N ALA A 175 34.02 24.59 -0.28
CA ALA A 175 33.27 23.42 -0.71
C ALA A 175 31.92 23.83 -1.32
N GLN A 176 31.22 24.78 -0.68
CA GLN A 176 29.96 25.32 -1.19
C GLN A 176 30.15 26.10 -2.50
N ALA A 177 31.14 27.00 -2.58
CA ALA A 177 31.43 27.78 -3.79
C ALA A 177 31.85 26.91 -4.98
N MET A 178 32.52 25.79 -4.73
CA MET A 178 32.92 24.83 -5.76
C MET A 178 31.81 23.84 -6.13
N GLY A 179 30.65 23.87 -5.46
CA GLY A 179 29.57 22.92 -5.69
C GLY A 179 29.94 21.48 -5.28
N TYR A 180 30.84 21.32 -4.30
CA TYR A 180 31.19 20.00 -3.79
C TYR A 180 29.98 19.34 -3.13
N VAL A 181 29.66 18.13 -3.60
CA VAL A 181 28.65 17.27 -3.01
C VAL A 181 29.36 16.06 -2.41
N ALA A 182 29.18 15.84 -1.11
CA ALA A 182 29.76 14.69 -0.43
C ALA A 182 29.25 13.39 -1.07
N ASN A 183 30.18 12.50 -1.41
CA ASN A 183 29.84 11.20 -1.97
C ASN A 183 29.33 10.27 -0.84
N LEU A 184 28.03 9.96 -0.88
CA LEU A 184 27.37 9.07 0.09
C LEU A 184 28.04 7.68 0.15
N GLY A 185 28.38 7.11 -1.00
CA GLY A 185 29.09 5.83 -1.08
C GLY A 185 30.48 5.89 -0.45
N ALA A 186 31.20 7.01 -0.58
CA ALA A 186 32.49 7.20 0.08
C ALA A 186 32.38 7.38 1.60
N LYS A 187 31.25 7.88 2.13
CA LYS A 187 30.95 7.90 3.57
C LYS A 187 30.65 6.50 4.10
N ALA A 188 29.81 5.74 3.39
CA ALA A 188 29.48 4.35 3.71
C ALA A 188 30.74 3.46 3.72
N LEU A 189 31.58 3.55 2.69
CA LEU A 189 32.84 2.80 2.56
C LEU A 189 33.87 3.10 3.66
N LYS A 190 33.80 4.26 4.31
CA LYS A 190 34.66 4.62 5.45
C LYS A 190 34.09 4.16 6.80
N GLY A 191 33.04 3.33 6.81
CA GLY A 191 32.38 2.83 8.03
C GLY A 191 31.58 3.91 8.78
N GLY A 192 31.17 4.98 8.09
CA GLY A 192 30.38 6.06 8.66
C GLY A 192 28.89 5.98 8.31
N ARG A 193 28.04 6.64 9.11
CA ARG A 193 26.61 6.82 8.82
C ARG A 193 26.39 7.62 7.55
N THR A 194 25.48 7.14 6.70
CA THR A 194 25.01 7.81 5.49
C THR A 194 24.07 8.96 5.79
N HIS A 195 23.38 8.91 6.94
CA HIS A 195 22.25 9.77 7.31
C HIS A 195 21.05 9.66 6.35
N VAL A 196 20.91 8.49 5.72
CA VAL A 196 19.84 8.18 4.77
C VAL A 196 19.04 7.00 5.29
N LEU A 197 17.71 7.11 5.28
CA LEU A 197 16.82 5.98 5.48
C LEU A 197 16.25 5.51 4.14
N GLY A 198 16.15 4.20 3.97
CA GLY A 198 15.48 3.59 2.83
C GLY A 198 14.00 3.32 3.16
N LEU A 199 13.11 3.65 2.23
CA LEU A 199 11.68 3.33 2.32
C LEU A 199 11.29 2.48 1.12
N LEU A 200 10.92 1.24 1.39
CA LEU A 200 10.52 0.28 0.39
C LEU A 200 8.99 0.27 0.28
N VAL A 201 8.51 0.42 -0.95
CA VAL A 201 7.08 0.48 -1.28
C VAL A 201 6.76 -0.46 -2.44
N THR A 202 5.54 -1.00 -2.47
CA THR A 202 5.10 -1.95 -3.51
C THR A 202 4.19 -1.32 -4.55
N ASP A 203 3.68 -0.12 -4.29
CA ASP A 203 2.76 0.62 -5.16
C ASP A 203 2.71 2.08 -4.72
N PHE A 204 2.54 3.00 -5.66
CA PHE A 204 2.37 4.45 -5.43
C PHE A 204 0.95 4.94 -5.68
N GLU A 205 0.08 4.12 -6.27
CA GLU A 205 -1.31 4.49 -6.56
C GLU A 205 -2.18 4.50 -5.30
N SER A 206 -1.85 3.65 -4.32
CA SER A 206 -2.56 3.55 -3.05
C SER A 206 -2.50 4.84 -2.20
N PRO A 207 -3.65 5.46 -1.90
CA PRO A 207 -3.71 6.63 -1.01
C PRO A 207 -3.21 6.33 0.41
N VAL A 208 -3.34 5.08 0.86
CA VAL A 208 -2.84 4.62 2.17
C VAL A 208 -1.31 4.64 2.17
N VAL A 209 -0.68 4.12 1.12
CA VAL A 209 0.80 4.15 0.99
C VAL A 209 1.28 5.60 0.97
N ALA A 210 0.63 6.46 0.18
CA ALA A 210 0.96 7.89 0.13
C ALA A 210 0.84 8.59 1.51
N ALA A 211 -0.21 8.29 2.28
CA ALA A 211 -0.39 8.84 3.63
C ALA A 211 0.74 8.41 4.59
N ILE A 212 1.14 7.13 4.54
CA ILE A 212 2.23 6.59 5.35
C ILE A 212 3.58 7.19 4.94
N ILE A 213 3.87 7.31 3.62
CA ILE A 213 5.08 7.96 3.11
C ILE A 213 5.16 9.40 3.64
N ASN A 214 4.07 10.14 3.59
CA ASN A 214 4.02 11.53 4.06
C ASN A 214 4.31 11.62 5.58
N ALA A 215 3.73 10.74 6.38
CA ALA A 215 3.98 10.68 7.82
C ALA A 215 5.44 10.34 8.14
N ILE A 216 6.02 9.36 7.45
CA ILE A 216 7.43 8.99 7.57
C ILE A 216 8.33 10.16 7.16
N SER A 217 8.10 10.75 5.99
CA SER A 217 8.90 11.84 5.43
C SER A 217 8.99 13.05 6.37
N ARG A 218 7.87 13.43 7.01
CA ARG A 218 7.85 14.49 8.04
C ARG A 218 8.82 14.21 9.18
N VAL A 219 8.80 12.99 9.72
CA VAL A 219 9.59 12.60 10.90
C VAL A 219 11.06 12.41 10.53
N VAL A 220 11.35 11.86 9.35
CA VAL A 220 12.71 11.75 8.81
C VAL A 220 13.36 13.12 8.62
N LYS A 221 12.61 14.07 8.04
CA LYS A 221 13.07 15.46 7.89
C LYS A 221 13.34 16.14 9.23
N GLN A 222 12.48 15.91 10.24
CA GLN A 222 12.69 16.42 11.60
C GLN A 222 13.93 15.83 12.27
N ALA A 223 14.29 14.59 11.94
CA ALA A 223 15.52 13.94 12.40
C ALA A 223 16.80 14.39 11.67
N GLY A 224 16.69 15.30 10.68
CA GLY A 224 17.84 15.77 9.91
C GLY A 224 18.44 14.70 9.00
N MET A 225 17.63 13.75 8.56
CA MET A 225 18.03 12.66 7.66
C MET A 225 17.36 12.79 6.30
N ASP A 226 17.96 12.14 5.31
CA ASP A 226 17.39 12.02 3.96
C ASP A 226 16.59 10.72 3.84
N LEU A 227 15.63 10.71 2.91
CA LEU A 227 14.78 9.55 2.62
C LEU A 227 14.95 9.15 1.15
N ILE A 228 15.36 7.91 0.90
CA ILE A 228 15.32 7.30 -0.43
C ILE A 228 14.12 6.37 -0.49
N ILE A 229 13.23 6.58 -1.45
CA ILE A 229 12.11 5.68 -1.70
C ILE A 229 12.50 4.72 -2.83
N TYR A 230 12.31 3.43 -2.59
CA TYR A 230 12.62 2.38 -3.55
C TYR A 230 11.39 1.53 -3.82
N ASP A 231 11.09 1.34 -5.10
CA ASP A 231 10.00 0.49 -5.55
C ASP A 231 10.44 -0.98 -5.56
N ILE A 232 9.75 -1.80 -4.78
CA ILE A 232 9.93 -3.26 -4.72
C ILE A 232 8.77 -4.03 -5.33
N ALA A 233 7.93 -3.37 -6.15
CA ALA A 233 6.92 -4.03 -6.94
C ALA A 233 7.54 -5.21 -7.72
N PRO A 234 6.91 -6.40 -7.71
CA PRO A 234 7.39 -7.51 -8.50
C PRO A 234 7.44 -7.14 -9.99
N ASN A 235 8.46 -7.59 -10.71
CA ASN A 235 8.49 -7.49 -12.18
C ASN A 235 7.36 -8.33 -12.80
N GLU A 236 7.14 -8.22 -14.12
CA GLU A 236 6.14 -8.98 -14.90
C GLU A 236 6.22 -10.53 -14.80
N GLY A 237 7.07 -11.09 -13.94
CA GLY A 237 7.15 -12.52 -13.61
C GLY A 237 7.06 -12.85 -12.11
N GLY A 238 6.72 -11.91 -11.24
CA GLY A 238 6.55 -12.15 -9.79
C GLY A 238 7.83 -12.47 -9.01
N GLN A 239 9.00 -12.31 -9.63
CA GLN A 239 10.28 -12.66 -9.03
C GLN A 239 10.71 -11.62 -7.98
N ALA A 240 11.17 -12.11 -6.83
CA ALA A 240 11.85 -11.29 -5.84
C ALA A 240 13.16 -10.73 -6.42
N ARG A 241 13.53 -9.52 -6.00
CA ARG A 241 14.79 -8.86 -6.36
C ARG A 241 15.79 -8.93 -5.20
N PRO A 242 16.50 -10.06 -5.01
CA PRO A 242 17.40 -10.25 -3.87
C PRO A 242 18.56 -9.24 -3.83
N GLU A 243 18.91 -8.64 -4.98
CA GLU A 243 19.92 -7.60 -5.11
C GLU A 243 19.57 -6.27 -4.43
N VAL A 244 18.30 -6.08 -4.08
CA VAL A 244 17.82 -4.85 -3.40
C VAL A 244 18.45 -4.69 -2.02
N VAL A 245 18.59 -5.78 -1.27
CA VAL A 245 19.14 -5.69 0.10
C VAL A 245 20.62 -5.28 0.08
N PRO A 246 21.52 -5.94 -0.67
CA PRO A 246 22.92 -5.50 -0.77
C PRO A 246 23.06 -4.06 -1.30
N LEU A 247 22.27 -3.68 -2.30
CA LEU A 247 22.28 -2.32 -2.85
C LEU A 247 21.93 -1.29 -1.76
N LEU A 248 20.80 -1.49 -1.07
CA LEU A 248 20.31 -0.54 -0.07
C LEU A 248 21.18 -0.52 1.20
N SER A 249 21.78 -1.63 1.60
CA SER A 249 22.75 -1.68 2.70
C SER A 249 23.97 -0.78 2.46
N SER A 250 24.33 -0.50 1.21
CA SER A 250 25.43 0.41 0.88
C SER A 250 25.03 1.89 0.85
N LEU A 251 23.72 2.19 0.82
CA LEU A 251 23.18 3.53 0.61
C LEU A 251 22.44 4.10 1.82
N CYS A 252 21.93 3.24 2.70
CA CYS A 252 21.03 3.62 3.79
C CYS A 252 21.54 3.06 5.13
N ASP A 253 21.27 3.79 6.21
CA ASP A 253 21.56 3.36 7.58
C ASP A 253 20.51 2.40 8.14
N GLY A 254 19.32 2.35 7.53
CA GLY A 254 18.23 1.45 7.92
C GLY A 254 17.06 1.51 6.95
N LEU A 255 16.17 0.51 7.01
CA LEU A 255 15.05 0.34 6.07
C LEU A 255 13.69 0.30 6.76
N LEU A 256 12.73 0.97 6.14
CA LEU A 256 11.30 0.85 6.41
C LEU A 256 10.65 0.11 5.24
N LEU A 257 9.82 -0.90 5.52
CA LEU A 257 9.06 -1.63 4.51
C LEU A 257 7.58 -1.39 4.73
N ILE A 258 6.91 -0.65 3.83
CA ILE A 258 5.47 -0.41 3.91
C ILE A 258 4.73 -1.58 3.27
N LEU A 259 3.75 -2.12 3.99
CA LEU A 259 2.80 -3.11 3.46
C LEU A 259 3.48 -4.23 2.66
N PRO A 260 4.56 -4.86 3.16
CA PRO A 260 5.32 -5.80 2.35
C PRO A 260 4.40 -6.93 1.90
N GLY A 261 4.36 -7.13 0.59
CA GLY A 261 3.40 -7.97 -0.12
C GLY A 261 3.62 -9.49 0.05
N GLN A 262 3.27 -10.24 -1.00
CA GLN A 262 3.02 -11.69 -0.98
C GLN A 262 4.24 -12.61 -0.81
N HIS A 263 5.46 -12.09 -0.69
CA HIS A 263 6.65 -12.92 -0.77
C HIS A 263 7.32 -13.02 0.60
N ALA A 264 6.99 -14.09 1.36
CA ALA A 264 7.71 -14.42 2.59
C ALA A 264 9.23 -14.56 2.33
N GLU A 265 9.60 -15.00 1.13
CA GLU A 265 10.99 -15.09 0.66
C GLU A 265 11.71 -13.74 0.59
N GLN A 266 10.98 -12.64 0.32
CA GLN A 266 11.56 -11.29 0.39
C GLN A 266 11.89 -10.94 1.84
N LEU A 267 11.02 -11.28 2.79
CA LEU A 267 11.24 -11.04 4.22
C LEU A 267 12.44 -11.83 4.76
N GLU A 268 12.70 -13.05 4.27
CA GLU A 268 13.87 -13.83 4.71
C GLU A 268 15.19 -13.09 4.47
N HIS A 269 15.32 -12.39 3.34
CA HIS A 269 16.52 -11.60 3.06
C HIS A 269 16.70 -10.45 4.05
N PHE A 270 15.60 -9.78 4.44
CA PHE A 270 15.61 -8.74 5.46
C PHE A 270 15.81 -9.29 6.89
N GLN A 271 15.47 -10.55 7.16
CA GLN A 271 15.70 -11.18 8.46
C GLN A 271 17.17 -11.56 8.68
N ARG A 272 17.90 -11.84 7.60
CA ARG A 272 19.31 -12.26 7.62
C ARG A 272 20.30 -11.10 7.58
N THR A 273 19.85 -9.88 7.25
CA THR A 273 20.73 -8.70 7.22
C THR A 273 21.01 -8.14 8.62
N GLU A 274 22.19 -7.54 8.78
CA GLU A 274 22.56 -6.75 9.97
C GLU A 274 22.08 -5.29 9.86
N LEU A 275 21.53 -4.90 8.71
CA LEU A 275 20.94 -3.59 8.52
C LEU A 275 19.64 -3.48 9.36
N PRO A 276 19.44 -2.42 10.15
CA PRO A 276 18.18 -2.17 10.84
C PRO A 276 16.98 -2.16 9.89
N VAL A 277 15.94 -2.93 10.23
CA VAL A 277 14.70 -3.02 9.44
C VAL A 277 13.48 -2.88 10.36
N VAL A 278 12.48 -2.11 9.92
CA VAL A 278 11.16 -2.02 10.54
C VAL A 278 10.09 -2.25 9.48
N LEU A 279 9.13 -3.14 9.76
CA LEU A 279 7.96 -3.33 8.90
C LEU A 279 6.84 -2.40 9.34
N VAL A 280 6.18 -1.77 8.37
CA VAL A 280 5.07 -0.85 8.60
C VAL A 280 3.79 -1.48 8.05
N ASN A 281 2.82 -1.65 8.95
CA ASN A 281 1.50 -2.20 8.71
C ASN A 281 1.48 -3.64 8.15
N TYR A 282 2.40 -4.48 8.65
CA TYR A 282 2.52 -5.89 8.24
C TYR A 282 1.70 -6.85 9.13
N TRP A 283 0.97 -7.77 8.49
CA TRP A 283 0.01 -8.68 9.16
C TRP A 283 0.12 -10.17 8.80
N ARG A 284 0.91 -10.55 7.79
CA ARG A 284 0.72 -11.85 7.11
C ARG A 284 1.34 -13.05 7.82
N ALA A 285 2.56 -12.94 8.34
CA ALA A 285 3.25 -14.05 8.98
C ALA A 285 4.00 -13.61 10.24
N PRO A 286 4.25 -14.51 11.19
CA PRO A 286 5.22 -14.28 12.25
C PRO A 286 6.59 -13.93 11.66
N THR A 287 7.26 -12.95 12.24
CA THR A 287 8.60 -12.52 11.81
C THR A 287 9.38 -11.99 13.02
N PRO A 288 10.70 -12.22 13.11
CA PRO A 288 11.53 -11.61 14.14
C PRO A 288 11.75 -10.12 13.89
N LEU A 289 11.43 -9.60 12.70
CA LEU A 289 11.58 -8.17 12.41
C LEU A 289 10.61 -7.32 13.26
N PRO A 290 11.06 -6.16 13.76
CA PRO A 290 10.19 -5.20 14.41
C PRO A 290 9.06 -4.73 13.50
N VAL A 291 7.85 -4.62 14.05
CA VAL A 291 6.66 -4.22 13.29
C VAL A 291 5.88 -3.14 14.02
N VAL A 292 5.52 -2.09 13.29
CA VAL A 292 4.55 -1.07 13.72
C VAL A 292 3.33 -1.20 12.82
N ARG A 293 2.13 -1.36 13.38
CA ARG A 293 0.90 -1.59 12.59
C ARG A 293 -0.32 -0.92 13.23
N ALA A 294 -1.34 -0.64 12.42
CA ALA A 294 -2.63 -0.18 12.92
C ALA A 294 -3.56 -1.38 13.15
N ASP A 295 -4.37 -1.33 14.21
CA ASP A 295 -5.31 -2.38 14.57
C ASP A 295 -6.44 -2.47 13.53
N ASN A 296 -6.52 -3.63 12.87
CA ASN A 296 -7.54 -3.90 11.86
C ASN A 296 -8.76 -4.64 12.45
N TYR A 297 -8.56 -5.41 13.53
CA TYR A 297 -9.59 -6.25 14.12
C TYR A 297 -10.58 -5.41 14.91
N GLU A 298 -10.12 -4.62 15.88
CA GLU A 298 -11.01 -3.81 16.72
C GLU A 298 -11.72 -2.73 15.90
N GLY A 299 -11.03 -2.14 14.92
CA GLY A 299 -11.63 -1.17 14.01
C GLY A 299 -12.79 -1.77 13.22
N ALA A 300 -12.60 -2.95 12.64
CA ALA A 300 -13.64 -3.63 11.87
C ALA A 300 -14.79 -4.14 12.75
N TYR A 301 -14.47 -4.61 13.95
CA TYR A 301 -15.44 -5.00 14.96
C TYR A 301 -16.32 -3.82 15.36
N ALA A 302 -15.73 -2.68 15.74
CA ALA A 302 -16.46 -1.47 16.13
C ALA A 302 -17.35 -0.92 15.00
N LEU A 303 -16.85 -0.91 13.77
CA LEU A 303 -17.62 -0.50 12.59
C LEU A 303 -18.80 -1.45 12.31
N THR A 304 -18.60 -2.76 12.46
CA THR A 304 -19.68 -3.73 12.25
C THR A 304 -20.73 -3.64 13.36
N ARG A 305 -20.28 -3.42 14.61
CA ARG A 305 -21.17 -3.12 15.74
C ARG A 305 -22.05 -1.90 15.49
N HIS A 306 -21.49 -0.81 14.96
CA HIS A 306 -22.27 0.37 14.56
C HIS A 306 -23.42 0.03 13.60
N LEU A 307 -23.16 -0.78 12.57
CA LEU A 307 -24.22 -1.23 11.64
C LEU A 307 -25.28 -2.10 12.33
N LEU A 308 -24.87 -3.00 13.24
CA LEU A 308 -25.78 -3.85 13.99
C LEU A 308 -26.67 -3.05 14.96
N ASP A 309 -26.09 -2.02 15.59
CA ASP A 309 -26.77 -1.12 16.53
C ASP A 309 -27.79 -0.23 15.80
N LEU A 310 -27.55 0.11 14.53
CA LEU A 310 -28.54 0.72 13.63
C LEU A 310 -29.68 -0.23 13.23
N GLY A 311 -29.57 -1.53 13.54
CA GLY A 311 -30.61 -2.53 13.26
C GLY A 311 -30.36 -3.36 12.00
N HIS A 312 -29.24 -3.18 11.30
CA HIS A 312 -28.93 -4.04 10.15
C HIS A 312 -28.70 -5.49 10.60
N ARG A 313 -29.18 -6.44 9.80
CA ARG A 313 -28.99 -7.89 10.03
C ARG A 313 -28.43 -8.62 8.81
N ARG A 314 -28.72 -8.12 7.60
CA ARG A 314 -28.16 -8.60 6.33
C ARG A 314 -27.09 -7.60 5.86
N ILE A 315 -25.85 -7.85 6.28
CA ILE A 315 -24.68 -6.99 6.04
C ILE A 315 -23.73 -7.75 5.12
N ALA A 316 -23.34 -7.15 4.01
CA ALA A 316 -22.31 -7.70 3.13
C ALA A 316 -20.92 -7.19 3.50
N PHE A 317 -19.90 -8.01 3.22
CA PHE A 317 -18.50 -7.67 3.36
C PHE A 317 -17.78 -7.83 2.02
N VAL A 318 -17.24 -6.74 1.48
CA VAL A 318 -16.37 -6.77 0.31
C VAL A 318 -14.93 -6.84 0.80
N ARG A 319 -14.37 -8.05 0.88
CA ARG A 319 -12.99 -8.27 1.34
C ARG A 319 -11.99 -7.75 0.31
N GLY A 320 -10.78 -7.42 0.75
CA GLY A 320 -9.66 -7.20 -0.15
C GLY A 320 -9.12 -8.52 -0.71
N THR A 321 -7.93 -8.48 -1.31
CA THR A 321 -7.33 -9.70 -1.90
C THR A 321 -7.13 -10.80 -0.85
N ALA A 322 -7.32 -12.07 -1.26
CA ALA A 322 -7.25 -13.23 -0.36
C ALA A 322 -5.95 -13.34 0.47
N TYR A 323 -4.86 -12.77 -0.01
CA TYR A 323 -3.54 -12.80 0.62
C TYR A 323 -3.25 -11.61 1.54
N SER A 324 -4.17 -10.64 1.67
CA SER A 324 -4.00 -9.48 2.53
C SER A 324 -4.32 -9.82 3.98
N GLY A 325 -3.27 -9.90 4.83
CA GLY A 325 -3.44 -10.14 6.27
C GLY A 325 -4.30 -9.06 6.95
N GLN A 326 -4.25 -7.81 6.48
CA GLN A 326 -5.13 -6.75 6.98
C GLN A 326 -6.59 -7.02 6.67
N SER A 327 -6.90 -7.45 5.44
CA SER A 327 -8.27 -7.81 5.08
C SER A 327 -8.78 -8.98 5.91
N GLN A 328 -7.92 -9.95 6.20
CA GLN A 328 -8.27 -11.11 7.03
C GLN A 328 -8.60 -10.68 8.46
N GLU A 329 -7.84 -9.76 9.05
CA GLU A 329 -8.16 -9.22 10.38
C GLU A 329 -9.43 -8.37 10.37
N ARG A 330 -9.68 -7.59 9.31
CA ARG A 330 -10.95 -6.87 9.12
C ARG A 330 -12.13 -7.85 9.03
N GLU A 331 -11.98 -8.93 8.27
CA GLU A 331 -12.99 -10.00 8.15
C GLU A 331 -13.23 -10.69 9.49
N ARG A 332 -12.17 -10.96 10.27
CA ARG A 332 -12.30 -11.51 11.63
C ARG A 332 -13.08 -10.59 12.56
N GLY A 333 -12.81 -9.28 12.55
CA GLY A 333 -13.56 -8.30 13.35
C GLY A 333 -15.04 -8.23 12.95
N PHE A 334 -15.32 -8.23 11.65
CA PHE A 334 -16.67 -8.31 11.09
C PHE A 334 -17.42 -9.57 11.55
N ALA A 335 -16.81 -10.75 11.38
CA ALA A 335 -17.41 -12.02 11.77
C ALA A 335 -17.65 -12.11 13.28
N ALA A 336 -16.71 -11.59 14.10
CA ALA A 336 -16.85 -11.57 15.56
C ALA A 336 -18.03 -10.70 16.02
N ALA A 337 -18.22 -9.52 15.41
CA ALA A 337 -19.35 -8.65 15.71
C ALA A 337 -20.69 -9.29 15.34
N LEU A 338 -20.76 -9.96 14.18
CA LEU A 338 -21.94 -10.72 13.77
C LEU A 338 -22.25 -11.87 14.75
N ALA A 339 -21.24 -12.65 15.12
CA ALA A 339 -21.39 -13.78 16.02
C ALA A 339 -21.94 -13.34 17.39
N GLN A 340 -21.46 -12.22 17.92
CA GLN A 340 -21.97 -11.65 19.17
C GLN A 340 -23.44 -11.21 19.08
N ALA A 341 -23.91 -10.85 17.89
CA ALA A 341 -25.31 -10.55 17.63
C ALA A 341 -26.16 -11.78 17.27
N GLY A 342 -25.60 -13.00 17.37
CA GLY A 342 -26.28 -14.25 17.01
C GLY A 342 -26.42 -14.47 15.50
N LEU A 343 -25.58 -13.83 14.69
CA LEU A 343 -25.57 -13.93 13.23
C LEU A 343 -24.30 -14.61 12.74
N ALA A 344 -24.33 -15.14 11.52
CA ALA A 344 -23.17 -15.64 10.80
C ALA A 344 -23.02 -14.93 9.45
N PRO A 345 -21.79 -14.71 8.94
CA PRO A 345 -21.59 -14.24 7.58
C PRO A 345 -22.23 -15.21 6.58
N ALA A 346 -23.15 -14.72 5.76
CA ALA A 346 -23.73 -15.51 4.68
C ALA A 346 -22.70 -15.59 3.53
N PRO A 347 -22.37 -16.78 2.99
CA PRO A 347 -21.33 -16.91 1.96
C PRO A 347 -21.56 -16.02 0.73
N GLU A 348 -22.82 -15.84 0.31
CA GLU A 348 -23.18 -14.99 -0.83
C GLU A 348 -23.00 -13.48 -0.56
N LEU A 349 -22.81 -13.10 0.70
CA LEU A 349 -22.59 -11.72 1.13
C LEU A 349 -21.12 -11.40 1.40
N VAL A 350 -20.20 -12.35 1.21
CA VAL A 350 -18.76 -12.14 1.44
C VAL A 350 -17.99 -12.32 0.13
N VAL A 351 -17.84 -11.22 -0.62
CA VAL A 351 -17.26 -11.19 -1.97
C VAL A 351 -15.86 -10.59 -1.98
N GLU A 352 -15.02 -11.01 -2.92
CA GLU A 352 -13.62 -10.60 -3.02
C GLU A 352 -13.42 -9.44 -4.01
N GLY A 353 -12.83 -8.35 -3.52
CA GLY A 353 -12.29 -7.25 -4.31
C GLY A 353 -10.76 -7.22 -4.26
N ASN A 354 -10.18 -6.14 -4.77
CA ASN A 354 -8.72 -6.01 -4.89
C ASN A 354 -8.16 -4.71 -4.28
N PHE A 355 -8.92 -4.07 -3.38
CA PHE A 355 -8.66 -2.72 -2.83
C PHE A 355 -8.78 -1.57 -3.83
N GLY A 356 -8.98 -1.83 -5.12
CA GLY A 356 -9.20 -0.83 -6.15
C GLY A 356 -10.67 -0.44 -6.28
N GLN A 357 -10.93 0.83 -6.63
CA GLN A 357 -12.27 1.38 -6.80
C GLN A 357 -13.11 0.60 -7.81
N ARG A 358 -12.51 0.18 -8.94
CA ARG A 358 -13.20 -0.62 -9.95
C ARG A 358 -13.73 -1.94 -9.40
N SER A 359 -12.96 -2.64 -8.57
CA SER A 359 -13.42 -3.90 -7.96
C SER A 359 -14.60 -3.65 -7.02
N GLY A 360 -14.59 -2.55 -6.26
CA GLY A 360 -15.72 -2.15 -5.42
C GLY A 360 -17.00 -1.90 -6.22
N PHE A 361 -16.88 -1.28 -7.40
CA PHE A 361 -18.01 -1.11 -8.31
C PHE A 361 -18.56 -2.45 -8.83
N GLU A 362 -17.69 -3.32 -9.32
CA GLU A 362 -18.07 -4.63 -9.87
C GLU A 362 -18.73 -5.52 -8.80
N GLN A 363 -18.14 -5.59 -7.60
CA GLN A 363 -18.70 -6.34 -6.47
C GLN A 363 -19.99 -5.71 -5.94
N GLY A 364 -20.07 -4.38 -5.94
CA GLY A 364 -21.28 -3.65 -5.61
C GLY A 364 -22.45 -4.04 -6.51
N LEU A 365 -22.25 -4.08 -7.83
CA LEU A 365 -23.30 -4.49 -8.76
C LEU A 365 -23.81 -5.91 -8.48
N GLN A 366 -22.89 -6.85 -8.20
CA GLN A 366 -23.23 -8.25 -7.90
C GLN A 366 -24.07 -8.36 -6.62
N LEU A 367 -23.63 -7.73 -5.53
CA LEU A 367 -24.35 -7.74 -4.25
C LEU A 367 -25.74 -7.11 -4.36
N LEU A 368 -25.87 -6.02 -5.12
CA LEU A 368 -27.11 -5.29 -5.30
C LEU A 368 -28.10 -5.97 -6.27
N ASP A 369 -27.64 -6.96 -7.06
CA ASP A 369 -28.48 -7.79 -7.95
C ASP A 369 -28.98 -9.08 -7.30
N LEU A 370 -28.56 -9.39 -6.07
CA LEU A 370 -29.07 -10.55 -5.35
C LEU A 370 -30.60 -10.46 -5.21
N ALA A 371 -31.26 -11.62 -5.25
CA ALA A 371 -32.71 -11.70 -5.03
C ALA A 371 -33.12 -11.05 -3.69
N GLU A 372 -32.27 -11.24 -2.67
CA GLU A 372 -32.34 -10.54 -1.40
C GLU A 372 -31.04 -9.74 -1.20
N PRO A 373 -31.00 -8.47 -1.63
CA PRO A 373 -29.81 -7.64 -1.51
C PRO A 373 -29.52 -7.29 -0.04
N PRO A 374 -28.26 -6.99 0.31
CA PRO A 374 -27.92 -6.53 1.65
C PRO A 374 -28.53 -5.16 1.95
N THR A 375 -28.73 -4.87 3.23
CA THR A 375 -29.17 -3.54 3.70
C THR A 375 -28.00 -2.64 4.09
N ALA A 376 -26.83 -3.23 4.29
CA ALA A 376 -25.58 -2.51 4.51
C ALA A 376 -24.41 -3.25 3.84
N VAL A 377 -23.41 -2.51 3.37
CA VAL A 377 -22.16 -3.08 2.89
C VAL A 377 -20.97 -2.47 3.62
N PHE A 378 -20.10 -3.34 4.14
CA PHE A 378 -18.78 -2.99 4.63
C PHE A 378 -17.75 -3.36 3.58
N CYS A 379 -17.14 -2.35 2.96
CA CYS A 379 -15.99 -2.53 2.09
C CYS A 379 -14.70 -2.53 2.91
N ALA A 380 -13.82 -3.49 2.65
CA ALA A 380 -12.56 -3.61 3.37
C ALA A 380 -11.66 -2.39 3.20
N ASN A 381 -11.88 -1.48 2.24
CA ASN A 381 -11.29 -0.14 2.25
C ASN A 381 -12.23 0.92 1.64
N ASP A 382 -11.84 2.18 1.80
CA ASP A 382 -12.59 3.32 1.27
C ASP A 382 -12.65 3.34 -0.25
N LEU A 383 -11.57 3.02 -0.97
CA LEU A 383 -11.59 3.01 -2.44
C LEU A 383 -12.66 2.06 -3.00
N MET A 384 -12.76 0.84 -2.46
CA MET A 384 -13.83 -0.08 -2.84
C MET A 384 -15.21 0.46 -2.43
N ALA A 385 -15.32 1.12 -1.28
CA ALA A 385 -16.57 1.79 -0.90
C ALA A 385 -16.96 2.88 -1.89
N LEU A 386 -16.02 3.69 -2.39
CA LEU A 386 -16.29 4.69 -3.43
C LEU A 386 -16.82 4.04 -4.71
N GLY A 387 -16.24 2.91 -5.12
CA GLY A 387 -16.73 2.13 -6.25
C GLY A 387 -18.14 1.60 -6.03
N LEU A 388 -18.43 1.13 -4.81
CA LEU A 388 -19.77 0.64 -4.46
C LEU A 388 -20.80 1.78 -4.42
N LEU A 389 -20.39 2.98 -4.00
CA LEU A 389 -21.24 4.17 -4.07
C LEU A 389 -21.64 4.48 -5.52
N ASP A 390 -20.72 4.32 -6.47
CA ASP A 390 -21.02 4.44 -7.90
C ASP A 390 -21.96 3.31 -8.39
N ALA A 391 -21.80 2.09 -7.88
CA ALA A 391 -22.69 0.96 -8.21
C ALA A 391 -24.12 1.20 -7.68
N ALA A 392 -24.27 1.69 -6.45
CA ALA A 392 -25.55 2.07 -5.88
C ALA A 392 -26.23 3.16 -6.74
N ARG A 393 -25.48 4.18 -7.16
CA ARG A 393 -25.96 5.23 -8.06
C ARG A 393 -26.41 4.67 -9.41
N ALA A 394 -25.66 3.73 -9.99
CA ALA A 394 -26.02 3.07 -11.25
C ALA A 394 -27.33 2.26 -11.14
N ARG A 395 -27.69 1.81 -9.94
CA ARG A 395 -28.96 1.13 -9.62
C ARG A 395 -30.06 2.05 -9.14
N GLY A 396 -29.83 3.36 -9.14
CA GLY A 396 -30.79 4.36 -8.65
C GLY A 396 -31.05 4.28 -7.14
N LEU A 397 -30.17 3.62 -6.37
CA LEU A 397 -30.26 3.51 -4.93
C LEU A 397 -29.60 4.72 -4.27
N GLN A 398 -30.23 5.23 -3.20
CA GLN A 398 -29.71 6.32 -2.40
C GLN A 398 -28.98 5.78 -1.17
N VAL A 399 -27.70 6.08 -1.03
CA VAL A 399 -26.98 5.92 0.25
C VAL A 399 -27.24 7.19 1.08
N PRO A 400 -27.62 7.11 2.37
CA PRO A 400 -27.82 5.89 3.17
C PRO A 400 -29.23 5.29 3.14
N LYS A 401 -30.21 5.93 2.47
CA LYS A 401 -31.64 5.63 2.62
C LYS A 401 -32.03 4.20 2.23
N ASP A 402 -31.53 3.73 1.09
CA ASP A 402 -31.80 2.40 0.55
C ASP A 402 -30.71 1.40 0.95
N LEU A 403 -29.51 1.89 1.24
CA LEU A 403 -28.33 1.09 1.57
C LEU A 403 -27.37 1.88 2.46
N SER A 404 -27.00 1.31 3.61
CA SER A 404 -25.87 1.83 4.40
C SER A 404 -24.54 1.35 3.80
N LEU A 405 -23.54 2.23 3.75
CA LEU A 405 -22.23 1.92 3.19
C LEU A 405 -21.13 2.41 4.12
N VAL A 406 -20.15 1.56 4.38
CA VAL A 406 -18.99 1.89 5.22
C VAL A 406 -17.69 1.40 4.58
N GLY A 407 -16.61 2.14 4.81
CA GLY A 407 -15.27 1.82 4.33
C GLY A 407 -14.27 1.54 5.45
N PHE A 408 -12.99 1.66 5.13
CA PHE A 408 -11.86 1.55 6.05
C PHE A 408 -10.70 2.35 5.47
N ASP A 409 -9.85 2.95 6.32
CA ASP A 409 -8.61 3.72 6.05
C ASP A 409 -8.75 5.24 6.27
N ASP A 410 -9.95 5.80 6.17
CA ASP A 410 -10.24 7.25 6.24
C ASP A 410 -9.41 8.09 5.26
N ILE A 411 -9.39 7.69 4.00
CA ILE A 411 -8.71 8.45 2.95
C ILE A 411 -9.36 9.83 2.79
N PRO A 412 -8.62 10.86 2.33
CA PRO A 412 -9.18 12.22 2.21
C PRO A 412 -10.48 12.30 1.40
N ALA A 413 -10.64 11.45 0.38
CA ALA A 413 -11.85 11.40 -0.42
C ALA A 413 -13.09 10.96 0.38
N ALA A 414 -12.95 10.14 1.43
CA ALA A 414 -14.06 9.64 2.23
C ALA A 414 -14.87 10.78 2.90
N ALA A 415 -14.21 11.86 3.31
CA ALA A 415 -14.85 13.03 3.90
C ALA A 415 -15.58 13.93 2.89
N HIS A 416 -15.28 13.78 1.59
CA HIS A 416 -15.75 14.68 0.53
C HIS A 416 -16.69 14.00 -0.49
N THR A 417 -17.10 12.78 -0.21
CA THR A 417 -18.14 12.11 -1.00
C THR A 417 -19.53 12.64 -0.63
N HIS A 418 -20.51 12.34 -1.47
CA HIS A 418 -21.92 12.66 -1.20
C HIS A 418 -22.75 11.37 -1.30
N PRO A 419 -23.21 10.81 -0.17
CA PRO A 419 -22.96 11.25 1.21
C PRO A 419 -21.50 11.07 1.66
N ALA A 420 -21.07 11.80 2.69
CA ALA A 420 -19.75 11.60 3.30
C ALA A 420 -19.65 10.20 3.93
N LEU A 421 -18.56 9.48 3.66
CA LEU A 421 -18.40 8.06 3.98
C LEU A 421 -18.02 7.83 5.45
N THR A 422 -18.82 7.03 6.15
CA THR A 422 -18.50 6.43 7.45
C THR A 422 -17.41 5.38 7.26
N THR A 423 -16.35 5.43 8.06
CA THR A 423 -15.13 4.61 7.86
C THR A 423 -14.36 4.44 9.17
N VAL A 424 -13.27 3.68 9.13
CA VAL A 424 -12.32 3.55 10.24
C VAL A 424 -11.04 4.29 9.89
N GLN A 425 -10.65 5.24 10.73
CA GLN A 425 -9.41 5.99 10.63
C GLN A 425 -8.27 5.22 11.30
N GLN A 426 -7.14 5.13 10.59
CA GLN A 426 -5.86 4.73 11.14
C GLN A 426 -4.99 5.97 11.34
N ASP A 427 -4.34 6.08 12.50
CA ASP A 427 -3.43 7.20 12.77
C ASP A 427 -2.10 7.01 12.03
N TYR A 428 -2.07 7.41 10.75
CA TYR A 428 -0.88 7.29 9.91
C TYR A 428 0.28 8.16 10.39
N GLU A 429 0.02 9.29 11.07
CA GLU A 429 1.07 10.14 11.67
C GLU A 429 1.79 9.38 12.79
N GLN A 430 1.02 8.81 13.71
CA GLN A 430 1.56 8.01 14.80
C GLN A 430 2.22 6.72 14.28
N LEU A 431 1.67 6.11 13.23
CA LEU A 431 2.23 4.94 12.57
C LEU A 431 3.60 5.24 11.97
N GLY A 432 3.69 6.25 11.10
CA GLY A 432 4.95 6.66 10.48
C GLY A 432 5.97 7.11 11.50
N GLY A 433 5.56 7.93 12.47
CA GLY A 433 6.45 8.41 13.52
C GLY A 433 6.98 7.31 14.43
N SER A 434 6.14 6.33 14.80
CA SER A 434 6.58 5.20 15.62
C SER A 434 7.54 4.29 14.86
N ALA A 435 7.29 4.08 13.56
CA ALA A 435 8.17 3.29 12.71
C ALA A 435 9.56 3.94 12.55
N VAL A 436 9.62 5.24 12.27
CA VAL A 436 10.89 5.97 12.15
C VAL A 436 11.64 5.97 13.49
N ARG A 437 10.97 6.30 14.61
CA ARG A 437 11.62 6.29 15.93
C ARG A 437 12.20 4.92 16.29
N LEU A 438 11.46 3.85 16.01
CA LEU A 438 11.91 2.48 16.25
C LEU A 438 13.12 2.13 15.36
N LEU A 439 13.14 2.59 14.11
CA LEU A 439 14.27 2.37 13.22
C LEU A 439 15.52 3.14 13.70
N LEU A 440 15.37 4.41 14.10
CA LEU A 440 16.46 5.22 14.63
C LEU A 440 17.06 4.60 15.90
N GLN A 441 16.21 4.08 16.79
CA GLN A 441 16.67 3.37 17.97
C GLN A 441 17.55 2.16 17.60
N GLN A 442 17.18 1.40 16.56
CA GLN A 442 17.99 0.27 16.09
C GLN A 442 19.31 0.72 15.45
N ILE A 443 19.33 1.85 14.75
CA ILE A 443 20.56 2.43 14.17
C ILE A 443 21.55 2.86 15.27
N GLU A 444 21.05 3.25 16.45
CA GLU A 444 21.87 3.70 17.58
C GLU A 444 22.26 2.58 18.53
N ALA A 445 21.32 1.71 18.91
CA ALA A 445 21.50 0.69 19.93
C ALA A 445 21.76 -0.72 19.38
N GLY A 446 21.76 -0.88 18.05
CA GLY A 446 21.88 -2.17 17.37
C GLY A 446 20.52 -2.78 17.01
N VAL A 447 20.55 -3.79 16.13
CA VAL A 447 19.34 -4.45 15.61
C VAL A 447 18.53 -5.10 16.73
N GLN A 448 17.25 -4.77 16.78
CA GLN A 448 16.31 -5.34 17.74
C GLN A 448 15.38 -6.32 17.04
N ARG A 449 14.89 -7.33 17.76
CA ARG A 449 13.98 -8.36 17.23
C ARG A 449 12.75 -8.51 18.10
N GLY A 450 11.64 -8.90 17.49
CA GLY A 450 10.39 -9.26 18.17
C GLY A 450 9.56 -8.09 18.68
N ILE A 451 9.95 -6.83 18.42
CA ILE A 451 9.19 -5.66 18.85
C ILE A 451 7.91 -5.53 18.02
N ARG A 452 6.78 -5.34 18.70
CA ARG A 452 5.47 -5.11 18.09
C ARG A 452 4.84 -3.87 18.70
N VAL A 453 4.56 -2.89 17.85
CA VAL A 453 3.78 -1.70 18.20
C VAL A 453 2.48 -1.77 17.44
N GLU A 454 1.37 -1.78 18.16
CA GLU A 454 0.03 -1.78 17.59
C GLU A 454 -0.68 -0.50 18.00
N LEU A 455 -1.17 0.23 17.00
CA LEU A 455 -1.83 1.52 17.17
C LEU A 455 -3.32 1.35 17.00
N GLN A 456 -4.10 2.01 17.86
CA GLN A 456 -5.55 1.93 17.82
C GLN A 456 -6.10 2.61 16.56
N SER A 457 -7.12 1.99 15.98
CA SER A 457 -7.93 2.59 14.91
C SER A 457 -9.23 3.12 15.49
N SER A 458 -9.80 4.17 14.89
CA SER A 458 -11.00 4.84 15.40
C SER A 458 -12.13 4.85 14.37
N LEU A 459 -13.36 4.53 14.79
CA LEU A 459 -14.54 4.67 13.94
C LEU A 459 -14.87 6.15 13.73
N VAL A 460 -15.03 6.55 12.47
CA VAL A 460 -15.45 7.89 12.06
C VAL A 460 -16.83 7.80 11.41
N ILE A 461 -17.85 8.19 12.17
CA ILE A 461 -19.24 8.19 11.72
C ILE A 461 -19.52 9.44 10.90
N ARG A 462 -20.10 9.27 9.71
CA ARG A 462 -20.51 10.33 8.79
C ARG A 462 -21.93 10.09 8.26
N GLU A 463 -22.21 10.45 7.02
CA GLU A 463 -23.56 10.51 6.44
C GLU A 463 -23.99 9.22 5.73
N SER A 464 -23.07 8.29 5.47
CA SER A 464 -23.33 7.10 4.65
C SER A 464 -24.00 5.92 5.37
N THR A 465 -24.46 6.10 6.60
CA THR A 465 -25.20 5.05 7.36
C THR A 465 -26.50 5.60 7.94
N ALA A 466 -27.52 4.75 7.97
CA ALA A 466 -28.82 5.03 8.59
C ALA A 466 -29.45 3.71 9.09
N VAL A 467 -30.59 3.78 9.76
CA VAL A 467 -31.40 2.59 10.05
C VAL A 467 -31.77 1.86 8.74
N PRO A 468 -31.90 0.52 8.73
CA PRO A 468 -32.24 -0.20 7.52
C PRO A 468 -33.59 0.29 6.96
N PRO A 469 -33.75 0.31 5.63
CA PRO A 469 -35.04 0.62 5.04
C PRO A 469 -36.08 -0.36 5.60
N ALA A 470 -37.22 0.17 6.06
CA ALA A 470 -38.34 -0.65 6.51
C ALA A 470 -38.60 -1.67 5.41
N ALA A 471 -38.56 -2.97 5.76
CA ALA A 471 -38.74 -4.05 4.82
C ALA A 471 -39.91 -3.68 3.92
N LYS A 472 -39.68 -3.54 2.60
CA LYS A 472 -40.76 -3.38 1.63
C LYS A 472 -41.60 -4.64 1.74
N ALA A 473 -42.58 -4.62 2.63
CA ALA A 473 -43.58 -5.66 2.77
C ALA A 473 -44.16 -5.90 1.36
N ALA A 474 -43.90 -7.09 0.83
CA ALA A 474 -44.67 -7.74 -0.23
C ALA A 474 -45.20 -6.80 -1.35
N ARG A 475 -44.32 -6.07 -2.05
CA ARG A 475 -44.69 -5.52 -3.37
C ARG A 475 -44.49 -6.59 -4.43
N GLY A 476 -45.44 -7.52 -4.50
CA GLY A 476 -45.49 -8.56 -5.55
C GLY A 476 -46.65 -9.54 -5.42
N ALA A 477 -47.21 -9.72 -4.22
CA ALA A 477 -48.33 -10.64 -3.99
C ALA A 477 -49.61 -9.87 -3.58
N SER A 478 -50.20 -9.12 -4.52
CA SER A 478 -51.65 -8.88 -4.63
C SER A 478 -51.97 -7.73 -5.60
N SER A 479 -52.11 -8.08 -6.87
CA SER A 479 -53.18 -7.50 -7.70
C SER A 479 -53.49 -8.50 -8.83
N SER A 480 -54.37 -9.43 -8.47
CA SER A 480 -55.12 -10.33 -9.33
C SER A 480 -55.85 -9.63 -10.46
N SER A 481 -55.98 -10.29 -11.62
CA SER A 481 -57.31 -10.74 -12.07
C SER A 481 -57.18 -11.81 -13.15
N VAL A 482 -57.40 -13.05 -12.73
CA VAL A 482 -57.82 -14.15 -13.60
C VAL A 482 -59.13 -13.74 -14.25
N SER A 483 -59.16 -13.79 -15.58
CA SER A 483 -60.36 -13.67 -16.38
C SER A 483 -61.21 -14.93 -16.19
N SER A 484 -62.39 -14.80 -15.58
CA SER A 484 -63.43 -15.83 -15.66
C SER A 484 -64.71 -15.20 -16.21
N SER A 485 -65.01 -15.60 -17.45
CA SER A 485 -66.29 -15.37 -18.10
C SER A 485 -67.40 -16.09 -17.34
N THR A 486 -68.47 -15.40 -16.96
CA THR A 486 -69.78 -16.04 -16.83
C THR A 486 -70.87 -15.04 -17.20
N ALA A 487 -71.81 -15.56 -17.97
CA ALA A 487 -72.81 -14.88 -18.76
C ALA A 487 -73.88 -14.10 -17.96
N ALA A 488 -74.37 -13.08 -18.65
CA ALA A 488 -75.62 -12.36 -18.50
C ALA A 488 -76.72 -13.01 -17.64
N THR A 489 -77.25 -12.23 -16.69
CA THR A 489 -78.72 -12.11 -16.54
C THR A 489 -79.10 -10.71 -16.08
N ARG A 490 -79.97 -10.10 -16.87
CA ARG A 490 -80.54 -8.77 -16.77
C ARG A 490 -81.64 -8.78 -15.70
N LYS A 491 -81.59 -7.90 -14.68
CA LYS A 491 -82.79 -7.58 -13.87
C LYS A 491 -82.80 -6.13 -13.41
N VAL A 492 -83.64 -5.38 -14.12
CA VAL A 492 -84.43 -4.18 -13.79
C VAL A 492 -84.16 -3.52 -12.43
N ALA A 493 -83.76 -2.24 -12.50
CA ALA A 493 -83.78 -1.29 -11.39
C ALA A 493 -85.21 -0.76 -11.17
N SER A 494 -85.68 -0.76 -9.92
CA SER A 494 -86.76 0.10 -9.43
C SER A 494 -86.17 1.17 -8.51
N ALA A 495 -86.63 2.40 -8.72
CA ALA A 495 -86.13 3.66 -8.18
C ALA A 495 -86.41 3.86 -6.67
N PRO A 496 -85.76 4.84 -6.01
CA PRO A 496 -85.78 5.02 -4.56
C PRO A 496 -86.95 5.91 -4.08
N ALA A 497 -87.41 5.67 -2.85
CA ALA A 497 -88.38 6.51 -2.15
C ALA A 497 -87.67 7.75 -1.54
N GLN A 498 -88.20 8.94 -1.81
CA GLN A 498 -87.94 10.16 -1.04
C GLN A 498 -88.93 10.30 0.13
N PRO A 499 -88.53 10.92 1.26
CA PRO A 499 -89.41 11.27 2.36
C PRO A 499 -89.87 12.74 2.25
N GLU A 500 -91.13 13.06 2.60
CA GLU A 500 -91.46 14.08 3.60
C GLU A 500 -92.96 14.39 3.73
N ARG A 501 -93.31 14.82 4.96
CA ARG A 501 -94.38 15.74 5.37
C ARG A 501 -95.81 15.22 5.57
N LYS A 502 -96.09 14.91 6.84
CA LYS A 502 -97.38 15.17 7.50
C LYS A 502 -97.49 16.65 7.91
N LYS A 503 -98.56 17.32 7.48
CA LYS A 503 -99.20 18.46 8.15
C LYS A 503 -100.71 18.39 7.91
N ARG A 504 -101.43 17.75 8.84
CA ARG A 504 -102.65 18.21 9.54
C ARG A 504 -103.29 17.05 10.28
#